data_AF-A0A4R3PUB3-F1
#
_entry.id   AF-A0A4R3PUB3-F1
#
_cell.length_a   1.000
_cell.length_b   1.000
_cell.length_c   1.000
_cell.angle_alpha   90.00
_cell.angle_beta   90.00
_cell.angle_gamma   90.00
#
_symmetry.space_group_name_H-M   'P 1'
#
loop_
_entity.id
_entity.type
_entity.pdbx_description
1 polymer ?
#
loop_
_entity_poly.entity_id
_entity_poly.type
_entity_poly.pdbx_seq_one_letter_code
_entity_poly.pdbx_strand_id
1 'polypeptide(L)' 'MQKFDIAIPPNDLSMLQSVLDAWCTQQRILRKDATAEATILINEYKRGIRSQIALIDALINSTTH' A
#
# COMPACT_ATOMS: atom_id res chain seq x y z
N MET A 1 -19.74 11.34 -8.36
CA MET A 1 -19.00 10.06 -8.42
C MET A 1 -18.99 9.49 -7.01
N GLN A 2 -19.87 8.53 -6.73
CA GLN A 2 -19.95 7.90 -5.40
C GLN A 2 -18.66 7.12 -5.18
N LYS A 3 -17.77 7.64 -4.32
CA LYS A 3 -16.66 6.86 -3.77
C LYS A 3 -17.31 5.83 -2.85
N PHE A 4 -17.54 4.62 -3.37
CA PHE A 4 -17.79 3.49 -2.51
C PHE A 4 -16.56 3.37 -1.62
N ASP A 5 -16.73 3.60 -0.33
CA ASP A 5 -15.73 3.18 0.66
C ASP A 5 -15.76 1.66 0.67
N ILE A 6 -15.04 1.07 -0.28
CA ILE A 6 -14.85 -0.37 -0.36
C ILE A 6 -14.08 -0.73 0.92
N ALA A 7 -14.79 -1.31 1.87
CA ALA A 7 -14.18 -1.90 3.04
C ALA A 7 -13.17 -2.94 2.56
N ILE A 8 -11.90 -2.76 2.94
CA ILE A 8 -10.84 -3.70 2.58
C ILE A 8 -11.10 -4.98 3.37
N PRO A 9 -11.26 -6.14 2.70
CA PRO A 9 -11.43 -7.41 3.38
C PRO A 9 -10.24 -7.68 4.33
N PRO A 10 -10.44 -8.35 5.49
CA PRO A 10 -9.36 -8.59 6.45
C PRO A 10 -8.12 -9.28 5.87
N ASN A 11 -8.31 -10.21 4.92
CA ASN A 11 -7.18 -10.88 4.25
C ASN A 11 -6.37 -9.92 3.39
N ASP A 12 -7.03 -9.04 2.66
CA ASP A 12 -6.37 -8.05 1.81
C ASP A 12 -5.71 -6.95 2.65
N LEU A 13 -6.31 -6.61 3.80
CA LEU A 13 -5.67 -5.73 4.78
C LEU A 13 -4.36 -6.33 5.28
N SER A 14 -4.34 -7.62 5.66
CA SER A 14 -3.11 -8.33 6.07
C SER A 14 -2.03 -8.30 4.98
N MET A 15 -2.43 -8.47 3.72
CA MET A 15 -1.53 -8.34 2.58
C MET A 15 -0.95 -6.92 2.47
N LEU A 16 -1.78 -5.88 2.53
CA LEU A 16 -1.31 -4.48 2.47
C LEU A 16 -0.39 -4.13 3.63
N GLN A 17 -0.68 -4.65 4.83
CA GLN A 17 0.18 -4.49 6.00
C GLN A 17 1.54 -5.18 5.79
N SER A 18 1.55 -6.40 5.24
CA SER A 18 2.78 -7.15 4.96
C SER A 18 3.66 -6.44 3.91
N VAL A 19 3.04 -5.90 2.85
CA VAL A 19 3.76 -5.10 1.83
C VAL A 19 4.35 -3.83 2.46
N LEU A 20 3.58 -3.12 3.29
CA LEU A 20 4.06 -1.93 3.98
C LEU A 20 5.22 -2.24 4.93
N ASP A 21 5.14 -3.33 5.69
CA ASP A 21 6.20 -3.75 6.63
C ASP A 21 7.49 -4.12 5.90
N ALA A 22 7.38 -4.86 4.79
CA ALA A 22 8.53 -5.20 3.96
C ALA A 22 9.19 -3.93 3.41
N TRP A 23 8.39 -2.99 2.90
CA TRP A 23 8.87 -1.70 2.43
C TRP A 23 9.58 -0.90 3.52
N CYS A 24 8.95 -0.78 4.70
CA CYS A 24 9.54 -0.07 5.84
C CYS A 24 10.88 -0.66 6.25
N THR A 25 10.97 -2.00 6.28
CA THR A 25 12.20 -2.73 6.58
C THR A 25 13.29 -2.43 5.54
N GLN A 26 12.94 -2.43 4.26
CA GLN A 26 13.88 -2.18 3.17
C GLN A 26 14.38 -0.72 3.16
N GLN A 27 13.49 0.25 3.35
CA GLN A 27 13.83 1.68 3.37
C GLN A 27 14.40 2.15 4.73
N ARG A 28 14.43 1.27 5.74
CA ARG A 28 14.84 1.57 7.11
C ARG A 28 14.04 2.73 7.74
N ILE A 29 12.76 2.82 7.41
CA ILE A 29 11.84 3.80 7.99
C ILE A 29 10.93 3.12 9.02
N LEU A 30 10.45 3.88 9.99
CA LEU A 30 9.49 3.36 10.95
C LEU A 30 8.10 3.34 10.33
N ARG A 31 7.32 2.31 10.64
CA ARG A 31 5.94 2.17 10.13
C ARG A 31 5.05 3.38 10.39
N LYS A 32 5.24 4.07 11.52
CA LYS A 32 4.53 5.30 11.87
C LYS A 32 4.81 6.46 10.90
N ASP A 33 6.00 6.46 10.29
CA ASP A 33 6.45 7.50 9.38
C ASP A 33 6.05 7.18 7.92
N ALA A 34 5.73 5.90 7.63
CA ALA A 34 5.31 5.40 6.32
C ALA A 34 3.82 5.66 5.98
N THR A 35 3.28 6.80 6.42
CA THR A 35 1.86 7.14 6.23
C THR A 35 1.53 7.44 4.75
N ALA A 36 2.50 7.99 4.00
CA ALA A 36 2.36 8.26 2.58
C ALA A 36 2.24 6.96 1.78
N GLU A 37 3.10 5.99 2.08
CA GLU A 37 3.16 4.66 1.48
C GLU A 37 1.89 3.87 1.76
N ALA A 38 1.41 3.90 3.01
CA ALA A 38 0.12 3.30 3.37
C ALA A 38 -1.02 3.90 2.53
N THR A 39 -1.01 5.21 2.30
CA THR A 39 -2.01 5.90 1.47
C THR A 39 -1.93 5.45 0.01
N ILE A 40 -0.72 5.31 -0.54
CA ILE A 40 -0.49 4.81 -1.91
C ILE A 40 -1.03 3.38 -2.04
N LEU A 41 -0.68 2.49 -1.12
CA LEU A 41 -1.15 1.10 -1.12
C LEU A 41 -2.68 1.01 -1.09
N ILE A 42 -3.33 1.78 -0.22
CA ILE A 42 -4.80 1.82 -0.13
C ILE A 42 -5.41 2.37 -1.43
N ASN A 43 -4.84 3.41 -2.01
CA ASN A 43 -5.35 4.00 -3.25
C ASN A 43 -5.22 3.04 -4.42
N GLU A 44 -4.07 2.39 -4.60
CA GLU A 44 -3.87 1.40 -5.65
C GLU A 44 -4.77 0.17 -5.45
N TYR A 45 -4.95 -0.28 -4.22
CA TYR A 45 -5.93 -1.32 -3.91
C TYR A 45 -7.36 -0.92 -4.29
N LYS A 46 -7.77 0.31 -3.94
CA LYS A 46 -9.08 0.87 -4.33
C LYS A 46 -9.24 1.04 -5.85
N ARG A 47 -8.14 1.19 -6.59
CA ARG A 47 -8.11 1.19 -8.08
C ARG A 47 -8.21 -0.22 -8.68
N GLY A 48 -8.13 -1.26 -7.87
CA GLY A 48 -8.26 -2.66 -8.27
C GLY A 48 -6.94 -3.45 -8.28
N ILE A 49 -5.81 -2.85 -7.85
CA ILE A 49 -4.54 -3.54 -7.77
C ILE A 49 -4.49 -4.43 -6.52
N ARG A 50 -4.51 -5.75 -6.74
CA ARG A 50 -4.46 -6.74 -5.65
C ARG A 50 -3.18 -7.58 -5.62
N SER A 51 -2.30 -7.42 -6.60
CA SER A 51 -1.01 -8.13 -6.64
C SER A 51 -0.01 -7.46 -5.72
N GLN A 52 0.62 -8.23 -4.83
CA GLN A 52 1.69 -7.72 -3.96
C GLN A 52 2.84 -7.11 -4.76
N ILE A 53 3.23 -7.72 -5.88
CA ILE A 53 4.30 -7.22 -6.75
C ILE A 53 3.91 -5.86 -7.31
N ALA A 54 2.69 -5.72 -7.84
CA ALA A 54 2.23 -4.46 -8.41
C ALA A 54 2.08 -3.34 -7.35
N LEU A 55 1.76 -3.71 -6.11
CA LEU A 55 1.72 -2.77 -4.98
C LEU A 55 3.13 -2.30 -4.58
N ILE A 56 4.13 -3.19 -4.61
CA ILE A 56 5.53 -2.82 -4.41
C ILE A 56 6.02 -1.93 -5.54
N ASP A 57 5.71 -2.25 -6.80
CA ASP A 57 6.08 -1.42 -7.96
C ASP A 57 5.47 -0.01 -7.83
N ALA A 58 4.24 0.11 -7.35
CA ALA A 58 3.60 1.40 -7.10
C ALA A 58 4.34 2.21 -6.03
N LEU A 59 4.82 1.57 -4.96
CA LEU A 59 5.66 2.23 -3.95
C LEU A 59 6.98 2.71 -4.54
N ILE A 60 7.67 1.86 -5.31
CA ILE A 60 8.92 2.24 -5.99
C ILE A 60 8.70 3.47 -6.86
N ASN A 61 7.70 3.42 -7.76
CA ASN A 61 7.37 4.49 -8.68
C ASN A 61 6.96 5.80 -7.99
N SER A 62 6.41 5.72 -6.78
CA SER A 62 6.03 6.91 -5.99
C SER A 62 7.22 7.60 -5.33
N THR A 63 8.33 6.88 -5.11
CA THR A 63 9.53 7.39 -4.44
C THR A 63 10.64 7.86 -5.39
N THR A 64 10.52 7.55 -6.69
CA THR A 64 11.49 7.93 -7.73
C THR A 64 11.24 9.32 -8.35
N HIS A 65 10.48 10.20 -7.69
CA HIS A 65 10.16 11.55 -8.17
C HIS A 65 10.85 12.67 -7.38
#